data_AF-A0A8D2G9X2-F1
#
_entry.id   AF-A0A8D2G9X2-F1
#
_cell.length_a   1.000
_cell.length_b   1.000
_cell.length_c   1.000
_cell.angle_alpha   90.00
_cell.angle_beta   90.00
_cell.angle_gamma   90.00
#
_symmetry.space_group_name_H-M   'P 1'
#
loop_
_entity.id
_entity.type
_entity.pdbx_description
1 polymer ?
#
loop_
_entity_poly.entity_id
_entity_poly.type
_entity_poly.pdbx_seq_one_letter_code
_entity_poly.pdbx_strand_id
1 'polypeptide(L)'
;MAGNKHNRSSCKPRRQRRSRFRRAELQFPVSHVECWLREGQYARRLSSTTPVFLAGVLQYLTANILEQAGKEAENSHRVRITPEHVKRALQKDEQLRWLLEKQDDTHSQEEEMSQPEEEEEERMEEEEEEKKEEEKKEKEEEEKKKGGFLSFRALRNFIGNLLQLPKSP
;
A
#
# COMPACT_ATOMS: atom_id res chain seq x y z
N MET A 1 -54.92 56.44 34.12
CA MET A 1 -54.75 55.25 33.25
C MET A 1 -53.59 55.53 32.31
N ALA A 2 -52.43 54.89 32.50
CA ALA A 2 -51.24 55.13 31.68
C ALA A 2 -51.20 54.12 30.51
N GLY A 3 -51.18 54.64 29.28
CA GLY A 3 -51.23 53.85 28.05
C GLY A 3 -49.97 53.02 27.84
N ASN A 4 -50.16 51.72 27.60
CA ASN A 4 -49.10 50.75 27.37
C ASN A 4 -48.63 50.84 25.90
N LYS A 5 -47.49 51.49 25.63
CA LYS A 5 -46.89 51.56 24.28
C LYS A 5 -46.21 50.24 23.95
N HIS A 6 -46.82 49.43 23.08
CA HIS A 6 -46.21 48.23 22.54
C HIS A 6 -45.14 48.64 21.51
N ASN A 7 -43.86 48.44 21.85
CA ASN A 7 -42.75 48.54 20.91
C ASN A 7 -42.94 47.47 19.82
N ARG A 8 -43.51 47.86 18.67
CA ARG A 8 -43.51 47.03 17.46
C ARG A 8 -42.09 47.01 16.90
N SER A 9 -41.21 46.22 17.50
CA SER A 9 -39.93 45.87 16.90
C SER A 9 -40.24 45.13 15.60
N SER A 10 -39.97 45.77 14.47
CA SER A 10 -40.17 45.22 13.14
C SER A 10 -39.42 43.89 13.02
N CYS A 11 -40.18 42.79 12.88
CA CYS A 11 -39.67 41.45 12.66
C CYS A 11 -39.06 41.36 11.25
N LYS A 12 -37.82 41.85 11.09
CA LYS A 12 -37.02 41.53 9.91
C LYS A 12 -36.77 40.02 9.91
N PRO A 13 -37.02 39.30 8.80
CA PRO A 13 -36.79 37.86 8.76
C PRO A 13 -35.32 37.57 9.07
N ARG A 14 -35.08 36.81 10.15
CA ARG A 14 -33.73 36.37 10.52
C ARG A 14 -33.19 35.47 9.41
N ARG A 15 -32.06 35.86 8.80
CA ARG A 15 -31.36 35.02 7.83
C ARG A 15 -31.08 33.65 8.45
N GLN A 16 -31.37 32.59 7.70
CA GLN A 16 -31.13 31.22 8.13
C GLN A 16 -29.65 31.06 8.50
N ARG A 17 -29.39 30.63 9.73
CA ARG A 17 -28.03 30.42 10.22
C ARG A 17 -27.43 29.19 9.54
N ARG A 18 -26.58 29.40 8.54
CA ARG A 18 -25.71 28.33 8.01
C ARG A 18 -24.63 27.98 9.03
N SER A 19 -24.42 26.69 9.26
CA SER A 19 -23.35 26.17 10.13
C SER A 19 -21.97 26.51 9.55
N ARG A 20 -20.95 26.57 10.42
CA ARG A 20 -19.59 26.96 10.01
C ARG A 20 -18.93 25.91 9.11
N PHE A 21 -19.11 24.62 9.38
CA PHE A 21 -18.58 23.54 8.53
C PHE A 21 -19.14 23.61 7.10
N ARG A 22 -20.47 23.85 6.95
CA ARG A 22 -21.10 24.02 5.63
C ARG A 22 -20.63 25.26 4.89
N ARG A 23 -20.17 26.30 5.59
CA ARG A 23 -19.58 27.49 4.95
C ARG A 23 -18.13 27.24 4.50
N ALA A 24 -17.43 26.34 5.17
CA ALA A 24 -16.06 25.96 4.85
C ALA A 24 -15.99 24.74 3.90
N GLU A 25 -17.13 24.16 3.54
CA GLU A 25 -17.22 22.96 2.68
C GLU A 25 -16.47 21.74 3.24
N LEU A 26 -16.31 21.70 4.57
CA LEU A 26 -15.71 20.59 5.29
C LEU A 26 -16.79 19.69 5.87
N GLN A 27 -16.57 18.38 5.86
CA GLN A 27 -17.41 17.41 6.57
C GLN A 27 -17.14 17.47 8.08
N PHE A 28 -15.91 17.80 8.47
CA PHE A 28 -15.50 17.83 9.86
C PHE A 28 -16.12 19.02 10.61
N PRO A 29 -16.55 18.84 11.88
CA PRO A 29 -17.24 19.87 12.63
C PRO A 29 -16.30 20.98 13.14
N VAL A 30 -16.12 22.03 12.34
CA VAL A 30 -15.27 23.20 12.65
C VAL A 30 -15.55 23.81 14.04
N SER A 31 -16.81 23.93 14.43
CA SER A 31 -17.17 24.51 15.73
C SER A 31 -16.69 23.66 16.91
N HIS A 32 -16.61 22.34 16.73
CA HIS A 32 -16.21 21.42 17.79
C HIS A 32 -14.69 21.46 17.99
N VAL A 33 -13.95 21.50 16.88
CA VAL A 33 -12.49 21.72 16.87
C VAL A 33 -12.14 23.05 17.57
N GLU A 34 -12.89 24.13 17.32
CA GLU A 34 -12.67 25.39 18.05
C GLU A 34 -12.90 25.24 19.57
N CYS A 35 -13.94 24.52 19.98
CA CYS A 35 -14.22 24.29 21.40
C CYS A 35 -13.07 23.54 22.07
N TRP A 36 -12.60 22.44 21.45
CA TRP A 36 -11.46 21.68 21.95
C TRP A 36 -10.17 22.49 22.02
N LEU A 37 -9.90 23.36 21.04
CA LEU A 37 -8.73 24.24 21.07
C LEU A 37 -8.78 25.28 22.20
N ARG A 38 -9.98 25.73 22.58
CA ARG A 38 -10.17 26.67 23.70
C ARG A 38 -10.09 25.95 25.05
N GLU A 39 -10.65 24.75 25.12
CA GLU A 39 -10.63 23.91 26.33
C GLU A 39 -9.21 23.45 26.65
N GLY A 40 -8.42 23.07 25.65
CA GLY A 40 -7.01 22.70 25.81
C GLY A 40 -6.06 23.87 26.09
N GLN A 41 -6.55 25.11 26.14
CA GLN A 41 -5.77 26.32 26.48
C GLN A 41 -4.45 26.51 25.70
N TYR A 42 -4.35 25.98 24.47
CA TYR A 42 -3.12 26.03 23.66
C TYR A 42 -2.63 27.45 23.36
N ALA A 43 -3.53 28.43 23.33
CA ALA A 43 -3.20 29.84 23.14
C ALA A 43 -4.22 30.76 23.83
N ARG A 44 -3.76 31.95 24.25
CA ARG A 44 -4.62 32.98 24.85
C ARG A 44 -5.69 33.51 23.90
N ARG A 45 -5.41 33.54 22.58
CA ARG A 45 -6.35 33.95 21.53
C ARG A 45 -6.15 33.06 20.30
N LEU A 46 -7.26 32.63 19.70
CA LEU A 46 -7.26 31.84 18.47
C LEU A 46 -7.79 32.69 17.32
N SER A 47 -7.14 32.59 16.14
CA SER A 47 -7.65 33.20 14.91
C SER A 47 -8.91 32.46 14.44
N SER A 48 -9.80 33.18 13.75
CA SER A 48 -11.02 32.57 13.19
C SER A 48 -10.75 31.52 12.12
N THR A 49 -9.56 31.55 11.50
CA THR A 49 -9.15 30.60 10.45
C THR A 49 -8.51 29.33 11.00
N THR A 50 -7.92 29.38 12.20
CA THR A 50 -7.24 28.26 12.85
C THR A 50 -8.11 26.99 12.93
N PRO A 51 -9.35 27.02 13.45
CA PRO A 51 -10.17 25.81 13.54
C PRO A 51 -10.60 25.28 12.16
N VAL A 52 -10.70 26.15 11.14
CA VAL A 52 -11.01 25.73 9.77
C VAL A 52 -9.83 25.00 9.16
N PHE A 53 -8.62 25.54 9.33
CA PHE A 53 -7.40 24.92 8.86
C PHE A 53 -7.18 23.55 9.50
N LEU A 54 -7.27 23.47 10.83
CA LEU A 54 -7.07 22.20 11.54
C LEU A 54 -8.14 21.17 11.15
N ALA A 55 -9.42 21.55 11.07
CA ALA A 55 -10.47 20.65 10.61
C ALA A 55 -10.22 20.12 9.19
N GLY A 56 -9.68 20.97 8.30
CA GLY A 56 -9.29 20.58 6.94
C GLY A 56 -8.16 19.55 6.92
N VAL A 57 -7.11 19.76 7.72
CA VAL A 57 -5.99 18.82 7.84
C VAL A 57 -6.48 17.46 8.38
N LEU A 58 -7.27 17.47 9.45
CA LEU A 58 -7.83 16.24 10.02
C LEU A 58 -8.72 15.49 9.03
N GLN A 59 -9.54 16.21 8.26
CA GLN A 59 -10.38 15.62 7.22
C GLN A 59 -9.53 14.99 6.11
N TYR A 60 -8.48 15.68 5.66
CA TYR A 60 -7.57 15.18 4.64
C TYR A 60 -6.87 13.90 5.08
N LEU A 61 -6.29 13.88 6.28
CA LEU A 61 -5.62 12.70 6.83
C LEU A 61 -6.59 11.52 6.97
N THR A 62 -7.79 11.77 7.49
CA THR A 62 -8.81 10.72 7.64
C THR A 62 -9.24 10.17 6.28
N ALA A 63 -9.42 11.03 5.28
CA ALA A 63 -9.76 10.62 3.93
C ALA A 63 -8.67 9.74 3.29
N ASN A 64 -7.39 10.13 3.44
CA ASN A 64 -6.26 9.35 2.91
C ASN A 64 -6.21 7.94 3.54
N ILE A 65 -6.31 7.85 4.87
CA ILE A 65 -6.32 6.57 5.59
C ILE A 65 -7.50 5.70 5.13
N LEU A 66 -8.70 6.28 5.00
CA LEU A 66 -9.89 5.55 4.56
C LEU A 66 -9.79 5.10 3.10
N GLU A 67 -9.16 5.88 2.23
CA GLU A 67 -8.94 5.50 0.84
C GLU A 67 -8.02 4.28 0.74
N GLN A 68 -6.89 4.30 1.45
CA GLN A 68 -5.94 3.19 1.46
C GLN A 68 -6.53 1.93 2.12
N ALA A 69 -7.22 2.09 3.25
CA ALA A 69 -7.90 0.99 3.92
C ALA A 69 -9.06 0.43 3.08
N GLY A 70 -9.72 1.27 2.28
CA GLY A 70 -10.74 0.86 1.32
C GLY A 70 -10.16 0.00 0.19
N LYS A 71 -9.03 0.42 -0.39
CA LYS A 71 -8.28 -0.38 -1.38
C LYS A 71 -7.87 -1.75 -0.81
N GLU A 72 -7.38 -1.78 0.42
CA GLU A 72 -7.00 -3.04 1.08
C GLU A 72 -8.20 -3.95 1.39
N ALA A 73 -9.36 -3.36 1.73
CA ALA A 73 -10.60 -4.10 1.92
C ALA A 73 -11.10 -4.73 0.61
N GLU A 74 -11.01 -3.98 -0.50
CA GLU A 74 -11.36 -4.43 -1.84
C GLU A 74 -10.44 -5.58 -2.29
N ASN A 75 -9.13 -5.45 -2.05
CA ASN A 75 -8.15 -6.51 -2.29
C ASN A 75 -8.45 -7.78 -1.47
N SER A 76 -8.98 -7.63 -0.26
CA SER A 76 -9.39 -8.73 0.61
C SER A 76 -10.80 -9.26 0.31
N HIS A 77 -11.46 -8.75 -0.75
CA HIS A 77 -12.85 -9.05 -1.14
C HIS A 77 -13.88 -8.86 0.00
N ARG A 78 -13.65 -7.86 0.86
CA ARG A 78 -14.55 -7.51 1.96
C ARG A 78 -15.23 -6.17 1.68
N VAL A 79 -16.54 -6.11 1.92
CA VAL A 79 -17.34 -4.88 1.77
C VAL A 79 -17.15 -3.89 2.93
N ARG A 80 -16.71 -4.37 4.09
CA ARG A 80 -16.52 -3.56 5.31
C ARG A 80 -15.04 -3.39 5.61
N ILE A 81 -14.65 -2.17 5.96
CA ILE A 81 -13.31 -1.87 6.47
C ILE A 81 -13.20 -2.45 7.88
N THR A 82 -12.21 -3.33 8.09
CA THR A 82 -11.86 -3.91 9.40
C THR A 82 -10.57 -3.25 9.91
N PRO A 83 -10.24 -3.39 11.21
CA PRO A 83 -8.97 -2.91 11.76
C PRO A 83 -7.74 -3.48 11.04
N GLU A 84 -7.83 -4.71 10.49
CA GLU A 84 -6.75 -5.34 9.73
C GLU A 84 -6.42 -4.60 8.44
N HIS A 85 -7.44 -4.14 7.69
CA HIS A 85 -7.23 -3.36 6.47
C HIS A 85 -6.54 -2.03 6.76
N VAL A 86 -6.90 -1.39 7.88
CA VAL A 86 -6.25 -0.16 8.34
C VAL A 86 -4.79 -0.44 8.70
N LYS A 87 -4.51 -1.49 9.48
CA LYS A 87 -3.14 -1.87 9.85
C LYS A 87 -2.26 -2.10 8.62
N ARG A 88 -2.75 -2.87 7.64
CA ARG A 88 -2.01 -3.14 6.41
C ARG A 88 -1.80 -1.88 5.56
N ALA A 89 -2.80 -1.01 5.46
CA ALA A 89 -2.67 0.28 4.78
C ALA A 89 -1.56 1.13 5.42
N LEU A 90 -1.53 1.23 6.75
CA LEU A 90 -0.51 1.96 7.50
C LEU A 90 0.90 1.37 7.35
N GLN A 91 1.02 0.04 7.24
CA GLN A 91 2.32 -0.61 7.03
C GLN A 91 2.88 -0.37 5.63
N LYS A 92 2.00 -0.21 4.62
CA LYS A 92 2.39 0.03 3.23
C LYS A 92 2.80 1.48 2.96
N ASP A 93 2.18 2.43 3.66
CA ASP A 93 2.50 3.86 3.49
C ASP A 93 3.51 4.31 4.54
N GLU A 94 4.75 4.52 4.10
CA GLU A 94 5.83 5.06 4.94
C GLU A 94 5.44 6.38 5.59
N GLN A 95 4.68 7.24 4.89
CA GLN A 95 4.28 8.54 5.38
C GLN A 95 3.32 8.45 6.57
N LEU A 96 2.37 7.52 6.49
CA LEU A 96 1.43 7.30 7.58
C LEU A 96 2.09 6.51 8.71
N ARG A 97 3.05 5.64 8.37
CA ARG A 97 3.85 4.93 9.37
C ARG A 97 4.62 5.91 10.24
N TRP A 98 5.44 6.82 9.71
CA TRP A 98 6.18 7.76 10.57
C TRP A 98 5.29 8.69 11.39
N LEU A 99 4.10 9.03 10.88
CA LEU A 99 3.16 9.91 11.57
C LEU A 99 2.47 9.23 12.76
N LEU A 100 2.24 7.92 12.68
CA LEU A 100 1.46 7.13 13.65
C LEU A 100 2.29 6.11 14.43
N GLU A 101 3.54 5.90 14.02
CA GLU A 101 4.52 5.16 14.79
C GLU A 101 4.61 5.83 16.15
N LYS A 102 4.28 5.05 17.17
CA LYS A 102 4.49 5.50 18.54
C LYS A 102 5.97 5.84 18.65
N GLN A 103 6.29 7.07 19.03
CA GLN A 103 7.39 7.22 19.97
C GLN A 103 6.96 6.43 21.20
N ASP A 104 7.32 5.15 21.24
CA ASP A 104 7.30 4.43 22.49
C ASP A 104 8.31 5.17 23.37
N ASP A 105 7.81 6.00 24.29
CA ASP A 105 8.60 6.64 25.36
C ASP A 105 9.24 5.59 26.31
N THR A 106 9.33 4.33 25.89
CA THR A 106 10.18 3.29 26.48
C THR A 106 11.60 3.40 25.94
N HIS A 107 12.23 4.56 26.11
CA HIS A 107 13.69 4.57 26.33
C HIS A 107 13.95 4.01 27.74
N SER A 108 13.82 2.70 27.86
CA SER A 108 14.33 1.95 28.99
C SER A 108 14.89 0.66 28.44
N GLN A 109 16.12 0.80 27.93
CA GLN A 109 17.17 -0.20 27.85
C GLN A 109 16.87 -1.46 27.04
N GLU A 110 17.43 -1.44 25.82
CA GLU A 110 18.24 -2.48 25.16
C GLU A 110 17.80 -2.66 23.71
N GLU A 111 18.32 -1.77 22.85
CA GLU A 111 18.54 -2.12 21.45
C GLU A 111 19.74 -3.08 21.40
N GLU A 112 19.47 -4.38 21.52
CA GLU A 112 20.23 -5.35 20.74
C GLU A 112 19.36 -5.72 19.53
N MET A 113 19.64 -5.02 18.43
CA MET A 113 19.05 -5.27 17.13
C MET A 113 19.94 -6.27 16.40
N SER A 114 19.63 -7.55 16.54
CA SER A 114 20.11 -8.58 15.61
C SER A 114 19.23 -8.56 14.36
N GLN A 115 19.79 -8.08 13.26
CA GLN A 115 19.17 -8.05 11.93
C GLN A 115 18.88 -9.47 11.43
N PRO A 116 17.67 -9.79 10.91
CA PRO A 116 17.50 -10.90 10.00
C PRO A 116 17.69 -10.36 8.58
N GLU A 117 18.93 -10.08 8.19
CA GLU A 117 19.29 -9.84 6.78
C GLU A 117 19.60 -11.16 6.04
N GLU A 118 19.56 -12.29 6.74
CA GLU A 118 19.96 -13.60 6.20
C GLU A 118 18.82 -14.32 5.43
N GLU A 119 17.54 -13.99 5.65
CA GLU A 119 16.42 -14.70 5.00
C GLU A 119 16.13 -14.25 3.55
N GLU A 120 16.65 -13.10 3.11
CA GLU A 120 16.51 -12.65 1.72
C GLU A 120 17.65 -13.12 0.81
N GLU A 121 18.85 -13.36 1.34
CA GLU A 121 19.96 -13.95 0.57
C GLU A 121 19.73 -15.43 0.28
N GLU A 122 19.26 -16.22 1.27
CA GLU A 122 18.98 -17.64 1.07
C GLU A 122 17.89 -17.89 0.00
N ARG A 123 16.86 -17.02 -0.08
CA ARG A 123 15.81 -17.13 -1.11
C ARG A 123 16.31 -16.82 -2.52
N MET A 124 17.30 -15.93 -2.65
CA MET A 124 17.89 -15.63 -3.95
C MET A 124 18.82 -16.73 -4.43
N GLU A 125 19.51 -17.43 -3.52
CA GLU A 125 20.34 -18.59 -3.84
C GLU A 125 19.48 -19.80 -4.24
N GLU A 126 18.37 -20.09 -3.55
CA GLU A 126 17.46 -21.18 -3.91
C GLU A 126 16.83 -20.96 -5.31
N GLU A 127 16.41 -19.73 -5.65
CA GLU A 127 15.88 -19.43 -6.99
C GLU A 127 16.95 -19.51 -8.10
N GLU A 128 18.22 -19.22 -7.80
CA GLU A 128 19.31 -19.40 -8.76
C GLU A 128 19.68 -20.87 -8.96
N GLU A 129 19.64 -21.69 -7.90
CA GLU A 129 19.89 -23.13 -8.01
C GLU A 129 18.79 -23.85 -8.77
N GLU A 130 17.51 -23.53 -8.55
CA GLU A 130 16.40 -24.11 -9.31
C GLU A 130 16.50 -23.76 -10.81
N LYS A 131 16.83 -22.50 -11.14
CA LYS A 131 17.05 -22.08 -12.54
C LYS A 131 18.23 -22.80 -13.20
N LYS A 132 19.33 -23.03 -12.46
CA LYS A 132 20.50 -23.79 -12.97
C LYS A 132 20.18 -25.28 -13.16
N GLU A 133 19.30 -25.85 -12.34
CA GLU A 133 18.88 -27.25 -12.46
C GLU A 133 17.92 -27.48 -13.65
N GLU A 134 17.01 -26.54 -13.91
CA GLU A 134 16.13 -26.56 -15.09
C GLU A 134 16.94 -26.41 -16.39
N GLU A 135 17.91 -25.50 -16.44
CA GLU A 135 18.79 -25.35 -17.62
C GLU A 135 19.64 -26.61 -17.89
N LYS A 136 20.06 -27.32 -16.84
CA LYS A 136 20.78 -28.60 -16.98
C LYS A 136 19.87 -29.70 -17.51
N LYS A 137 18.61 -29.76 -17.06
CA LYS A 137 17.63 -30.75 -17.55
C LYS A 137 17.28 -30.53 -19.02
N GLU A 138 17.15 -29.28 -19.47
CA GLU A 138 16.93 -28.98 -20.90
C GLU A 138 18.13 -29.32 -21.79
N LYS A 139 19.36 -29.07 -21.32
CA LYS A 139 20.60 -29.42 -22.05
C LYS A 139 20.78 -30.95 -22.15
N GLU A 140 20.46 -31.71 -21.11
CA GLU A 140 20.52 -33.17 -21.13
C GLU A 140 19.46 -33.79 -22.07
N GLU A 141 18.28 -33.17 -22.18
CA GLU A 141 17.23 -33.60 -23.10
C GLU A 141 17.60 -33.30 -24.57
N GLU A 142 18.30 -32.18 -24.83
CA GLU A 142 18.87 -31.89 -26.15
C GLU A 142 20.00 -32.86 -26.53
N GLU A 143 20.88 -33.23 -25.59
CA GLU A 143 21.94 -34.21 -25.84
C GLU A 143 21.39 -35.62 -26.06
N LYS A 144 20.30 -36.02 -25.37
CA LYS A 144 19.59 -37.28 -25.67
C LYS A 144 18.90 -37.26 -27.04
N LYS A 145 18.45 -36.09 -27.52
CA LYS A 145 17.92 -35.92 -28.89
C LYS A 145 19.02 -35.85 -29.97
N LYS A 146 20.26 -35.47 -29.61
CA LYS A 146 21.45 -35.49 -30.49
C LYS A 146 22.21 -36.82 -30.46
N GLY A 147 22.05 -37.63 -29.40
CA GLY A 147 22.59 -39.00 -29.28
C GLY A 147 21.81 -40.07 -30.06
N GLY A 148 20.73 -39.69 -30.74
CA GLY A 148 19.90 -40.57 -31.58
C GLY A 148 20.08 -40.40 -33.10
N PHE A 149 21.09 -39.64 -33.56
CA PHE A 149 21.40 -39.56 -34.99
C PHE A 149 22.75 -40.21 -35.27
N LEU A 150 22.72 -41.49 -35.66
CA LEU A 150 23.80 -42.10 -36.44
C LEU A 150 24.16 -41.14 -37.57
N SER A 151 25.36 -40.55 -37.55
CA SER A 151 25.71 -39.55 -38.55
C SER A 151 25.53 -40.14 -39.95
N PHE A 152 24.90 -39.38 -40.86
CA PHE A 152 24.74 -39.73 -42.28
C PHE A 152 26.09 -40.10 -42.94
N ARG A 153 27.22 -39.68 -42.34
CA ARG A 153 28.58 -39.99 -42.77
C ARG A 153 29.00 -41.44 -42.45
N ALA A 154 28.49 -42.03 -41.37
CA ALA A 154 28.74 -43.43 -41.00
C ALA A 154 27.95 -44.41 -41.87
N LEU A 155 26.69 -44.09 -42.20
CA LEU A 155 25.86 -44.90 -43.11
C LEU A 155 26.38 -44.92 -44.55
N ARG A 156 26.96 -43.80 -45.03
CA ARG A 156 27.54 -43.71 -46.39
C ARG A 156 28.79 -44.59 -46.56
N ASN A 157 29.63 -44.68 -45.54
CA ASN A 157 30.85 -45.50 -45.58
C ASN A 157 30.53 -46.99 -45.41
N PHE A 158 29.43 -47.34 -44.75
CA PHE A 158 28.97 -48.72 -44.58
C PHE A 158 28.36 -49.30 -45.87
N ILE A 159 27.56 -48.51 -46.60
CA ILE A 159 26.98 -48.94 -47.89
C ILE A 159 28.05 -49.04 -48.98
N GLY A 160 29.05 -48.15 -48.97
CA GLY A 160 30.14 -48.16 -49.95
C GLY A 160 31.05 -49.39 -49.88
N ASN A 161 31.14 -50.06 -48.72
CA ASN A 161 31.98 -51.24 -48.54
C ASN A 161 31.24 -52.57 -48.80
N LEU A 162 29.96 -52.52 -49.20
CA LEU A 162 29.12 -53.70 -49.44
C LEU A 162 28.81 -53.97 -50.92
N LEU A 163 29.24 -53.09 -51.85
CA LEU A 163 29.17 -53.32 -53.29
C LEU A 163 30.54 -53.19 -53.95
N GLN A 164 31.43 -54.12 -53.63
CA GLN A 164 32.42 -54.56 -54.63
C GLN A 164 32.53 -56.08 -54.57
N LEU A 165 31.61 -56.71 -55.31
CA LEU A 165 31.57 -58.13 -55.59
C LEU A 165 32.89 -58.59 -56.25
N PRO A 166 33.31 -59.84 -55.99
CA PRO A 166 34.54 -60.42 -56.53
C PRO A 166 34.47 -60.50 -58.06
N LYS A 167 35.51 -60.04 -58.75
CA LYS A 167 35.79 -60.49 -60.12
C LYS A 167 36.36 -61.91 -60.01
N SER A 168 35.55 -62.90 -60.36
CA SER A 168 35.99 -64.28 -60.60
C SER A 168 36.75 -64.36 -61.95
N PRO A 169 37.55 -65.42 -62.17
CA PRO A 169 38.86 -65.39 -62.84
C PRO A 169 38.83 -65.13 -64.35
#